data_AF-A0A173S4L0-F1
#
_entry.id   AF-A0A173S4L0-F1
#
_cell.length_a   1.000
_cell.length_b   1.000
_cell.length_c   1.000
_cell.angle_alpha   90.00
_cell.angle_beta   90.00
_cell.angle_gamma   90.00
#
_symmetry.space_group_name_H-M   'P 1'
#
loop_
_entity.id
_entity.type
_entity.pdbx_description
1 polymer ?
#
loop_
_entity_poly.entity_id
_entity_poly.type
_entity_poly.pdbx_seq_one_letter_code
_entity_poly.pdbx_strand_id
1 'polypeptide(L)'
;MYEEQRLTIPATGKHDWSDWWIVKKSTVFKTGTKKRECWICDKTQTVSIPKLKPFVKLNKKTISLTAGKSYRLKASYAKGDSVKKCKSSNKKVATVSKKGVISARQAGKVRITIYTKSGKKATCKVTVTAKKKAAKKSSSNKSGSGSGSSKTNGSTVYWTPGGAGYHRTPNCPTLSRSRTIYHGSISSCPKNRGCKVCF
;
A
#
# COMPACT_ATOMS: atom_id res chain seq x y z
N MET A 1 53.70 9.51 -50.16
CA MET A 1 53.51 10.82 -49.51
C MET A 1 52.23 11.38 -50.09
N TYR A 2 51.14 11.46 -49.33
CA TYR A 2 49.87 12.02 -49.83
C TYR A 2 49.86 13.51 -49.49
N GLU A 3 49.58 14.35 -50.48
CA GLU A 3 49.58 15.81 -50.34
C GLU A 3 48.16 16.27 -49.98
N GLU A 4 47.97 16.81 -48.77
CA GLU A 4 46.68 17.37 -48.36
C GLU A 4 46.44 18.71 -49.09
N GLN A 5 45.70 18.70 -50.19
CA GLN A 5 45.21 19.93 -50.81
C GLN A 5 44.10 20.54 -49.95
N ARG A 6 44.37 21.72 -49.38
CA ARG A 6 43.38 22.51 -48.62
C ARG A 6 42.83 23.62 -49.49
N LEU A 7 41.56 23.51 -49.86
CA LEU A 7 40.83 24.56 -50.57
C LEU A 7 40.12 25.47 -49.55
N THR A 8 40.54 26.73 -49.45
CA THR A 8 39.91 27.72 -48.57
C THR A 8 38.75 28.42 -49.30
N ILE A 9 37.51 28.10 -48.93
CA ILE A 9 36.32 28.73 -49.49
C ILE A 9 36.01 30.01 -48.70
N PRO A 10 35.94 31.20 -49.33
CA PRO A 10 35.67 32.45 -48.61
C PRO A 10 34.27 32.44 -48.00
N ALA A 11 34.12 32.97 -46.78
CA ALA A 11 32.84 33.06 -46.11
C ALA A 11 31.92 34.07 -46.83
N THR A 12 31.02 33.57 -47.68
CA THR A 12 30.08 34.39 -48.47
C THR A 12 29.00 35.11 -47.64
N GLY A 13 28.94 34.86 -46.32
CA GLY A 13 27.94 35.43 -45.40
C GLY A 13 26.51 34.92 -45.58
N LYS A 14 26.22 34.22 -46.68
CA LYS A 14 24.94 33.58 -46.96
C LYS A 14 24.91 32.20 -46.34
N HIS A 15 23.91 31.94 -45.52
CA HIS A 15 23.72 30.65 -44.87
C HIS A 15 22.41 30.03 -45.32
N ASP A 16 22.47 28.76 -45.74
CA ASP A 16 21.29 27.92 -45.94
C ASP A 16 21.27 26.87 -44.84
N TRP A 17 20.44 27.12 -43.83
CA TRP A 17 20.40 26.33 -42.61
C TRP A 17 19.38 25.21 -42.71
N SER A 18 19.77 24.02 -42.28
CA SER A 18 18.84 22.92 -42.03
C SER A 18 17.79 23.29 -40.98
N ASP A 19 16.74 22.47 -40.91
CA ASP A 19 15.86 22.42 -39.75
C ASP A 19 16.62 22.08 -38.47
N TRP A 20 16.06 22.50 -37.34
CA TRP A 20 16.59 22.17 -36.03
C TRP A 20 16.23 20.74 -35.62
N TRP A 21 17.21 19.94 -35.22
CA TRP A 21 16.96 18.66 -34.55
C TRP A 21 17.37 18.69 -33.07
N ILE A 22 16.67 17.91 -32.24
CA ILE A 22 16.91 17.85 -30.80
C ILE A 22 18.10 16.92 -30.52
N VAL A 23 19.22 17.48 -30.06
CA VAL A 23 20.39 16.72 -29.59
C VAL A 23 20.14 16.19 -28.18
N LYS A 24 19.59 17.04 -27.30
CA LYS A 24 19.29 16.68 -25.92
C LYS A 24 17.93 17.20 -25.49
N LYS A 25 17.06 16.29 -25.06
CA LYS A 25 15.72 16.65 -24.54
C LYS A 25 15.86 17.41 -23.20
N SER A 26 15.12 18.51 -23.04
CA SER A 26 15.08 19.23 -21.77
C SER A 26 14.28 18.47 -20.71
N THR A 27 14.55 18.78 -19.44
CA THR A 27 13.84 18.25 -18.28
C THR A 27 13.48 19.38 -17.33
N VAL A 28 12.77 19.07 -16.26
CA VAL A 28 12.46 20.05 -15.20
C VAL A 28 13.73 20.59 -14.49
N PHE A 29 14.84 19.84 -14.51
CA PHE A 29 16.08 20.22 -13.81
C PHE A 29 17.21 20.67 -14.74
N LYS A 30 17.26 20.16 -15.97
CA LYS A 30 18.33 20.40 -16.95
C LYS A 30 17.78 20.97 -18.24
N THR A 31 18.47 21.95 -18.80
CA THR A 31 18.21 22.46 -20.15
C THR A 31 18.45 21.37 -21.20
N GLY A 32 17.77 21.50 -22.33
CA GLY A 32 18.02 20.69 -23.52
C GLY A 32 18.91 21.43 -24.51
N THR A 33 19.23 20.80 -25.64
CA THR A 33 19.95 21.42 -26.75
C THR A 33 19.36 20.96 -28.07
N LYS A 34 19.31 21.89 -29.03
CA LYS A 34 19.02 21.61 -30.44
C LYS A 34 20.19 22.07 -31.30
N LYS A 35 20.41 21.39 -32.41
CA LYS A 35 21.47 21.68 -33.37
C LYS A 35 20.87 21.84 -34.76
N ARG A 36 21.51 22.68 -35.57
CA ARG A 36 21.30 22.77 -37.02
C ARG A 36 22.64 22.95 -37.70
N GLU A 37 22.70 22.65 -38.98
CA GLU A 37 23.90 22.79 -39.81
C GLU A 37 23.60 23.57 -41.08
N CYS A 38 24.62 24.20 -41.64
CA CYS A 38 24.51 24.95 -42.89
C CYS A 38 25.00 24.09 -44.04
N TRP A 39 24.17 23.83 -45.05
CA TRP A 39 24.55 22.99 -46.19
C TRP A 39 25.57 23.63 -47.15
N ILE A 40 25.78 24.95 -47.04
CA ILE A 40 26.73 25.69 -47.89
C ILE A 40 28.16 25.69 -47.31
N CYS A 41 28.30 25.67 -45.98
CA CYS A 41 29.58 25.95 -45.32
C CYS A 41 29.89 25.04 -44.13
N ASP A 42 29.06 24.02 -43.89
CA ASP A 42 29.16 23.02 -42.81
C ASP A 42 29.26 23.58 -41.38
N LYS A 43 29.10 24.89 -41.20
CA LYS A 43 29.00 25.51 -39.89
C LYS A 43 27.80 24.93 -39.16
N THR A 44 27.97 24.73 -37.86
CA THR A 44 26.90 24.22 -37.00
C THR A 44 26.53 25.23 -35.95
N GLN A 45 25.25 25.26 -35.60
CA GLN A 45 24.73 26.08 -34.51
C GLN A 45 24.10 25.19 -33.47
N THR A 46 24.42 25.43 -32.21
CA THR A 46 23.79 24.76 -31.07
C THR A 46 23.14 25.80 -30.18
N VAL A 47 21.86 25.60 -29.88
CA VAL A 47 21.09 26.50 -29.02
C VAL A 47 20.49 25.71 -27.85
N SER A 48 20.47 26.35 -26.68
CA SER A 48 19.87 25.78 -25.47
C SER A 48 18.34 25.83 -25.52
N ILE A 49 17.69 24.72 -25.15
CA ILE A 49 16.26 24.64 -24.92
C ILE A 49 16.00 24.88 -23.42
N PRO A 50 15.09 25.80 -23.05
CA PRO A 50 14.81 26.10 -21.64
C PRO A 50 14.29 24.87 -20.87
N LYS A 51 14.44 24.92 -19.54
CA LYS A 51 13.94 23.89 -18.63
C LYS A 51 12.41 23.81 -18.71
N LEU A 52 11.88 22.61 -18.52
CA LEU A 52 10.43 22.40 -18.51
C LEU A 52 9.79 23.01 -17.26
N LYS A 53 8.59 23.59 -17.41
CA LYS A 53 7.80 24.07 -16.27
C LYS A 53 7.40 22.88 -15.37
N PRO A 54 7.68 22.92 -14.05
CA PRO A 54 7.34 21.84 -13.14
C PRO A 54 5.83 21.73 -12.93
N PHE A 55 5.29 20.51 -12.96
CA PHE A 55 3.90 20.22 -12.59
C PHE A 55 3.78 18.86 -11.91
N VAL A 56 2.69 18.68 -11.17
CA VAL A 56 2.25 17.39 -10.64
C VAL A 56 0.73 17.30 -10.72
N LYS A 57 0.23 16.19 -11.26
CA LYS A 57 -1.19 15.86 -11.42
C LYS A 57 -1.44 14.48 -10.82
N LEU A 58 -2.60 14.31 -10.19
CA LEU A 58 -3.03 13.02 -9.65
C LEU A 58 -4.14 12.45 -10.51
N ASN A 59 -4.16 11.13 -10.67
CA ASN A 59 -5.24 10.46 -11.40
C ASN A 59 -6.60 10.64 -10.70
N LYS A 60 -6.61 10.69 -9.36
CA LYS A 60 -7.80 10.98 -8.55
C LYS A 60 -7.49 11.98 -7.45
N LYS A 61 -8.36 12.97 -7.29
CA LYS A 61 -8.31 13.95 -6.19
C LYS A 61 -9.09 13.48 -4.95
N THR A 62 -10.01 12.55 -5.12
CA THR A 62 -10.82 11.96 -4.03
C THR A 62 -10.94 10.46 -4.22
N ILE A 63 -10.80 9.69 -3.13
CA ILE A 63 -10.88 8.23 -3.12
C ILE A 63 -11.70 7.81 -1.90
N SER A 64 -12.59 6.82 -2.08
CA SER A 64 -13.25 6.11 -0.98
C SER A 64 -12.69 4.69 -0.89
N LEU A 65 -12.31 4.24 0.30
CA LEU A 65 -11.77 2.90 0.57
C LEU A 65 -12.42 2.30 1.80
N THR A 66 -12.51 0.98 1.85
CA THR A 66 -12.88 0.28 3.08
C THR A 66 -11.64 -0.04 3.90
N ALA A 67 -11.75 0.03 5.23
CA ALA A 67 -10.67 -0.36 6.15
C ALA A 67 -10.10 -1.75 5.80
N GLY A 68 -8.77 -1.86 5.74
CA GLY A 68 -8.03 -3.06 5.32
C GLY A 68 -7.75 -3.14 3.82
N LYS A 69 -8.38 -2.31 2.97
CA LYS A 69 -8.06 -2.23 1.54
C LYS A 69 -6.93 -1.24 1.26
N SER A 70 -6.29 -1.40 0.11
CA SER A 70 -5.25 -0.49 -0.38
C SER A 70 -5.56 -0.01 -1.79
N TYR A 71 -5.03 1.15 -2.15
CA TYR A 71 -5.17 1.75 -3.48
C TYR A 71 -3.88 2.41 -3.92
N ARG A 72 -3.49 2.20 -5.18
CA ARG A 72 -2.31 2.87 -5.76
C ARG A 72 -2.70 4.19 -6.42
N LEU A 73 -2.35 5.29 -5.77
CA LEU A 73 -2.52 6.64 -6.30
C LEU A 73 -1.42 6.91 -7.34
N LYS A 74 -1.82 7.14 -8.59
CA LYS A 74 -0.89 7.43 -9.69
C LYS A 74 -0.70 8.95 -9.79
N ALA A 75 0.56 9.38 -9.80
CA ALA A 75 0.94 10.77 -10.01
C ALA A 75 1.68 10.93 -11.34
N SER A 76 1.28 11.93 -12.13
CA SER A 76 1.93 12.35 -13.37
C SER A 76 2.65 13.66 -13.12
N TYR A 77 3.87 13.82 -13.62
CA TYR A 77 4.70 15.00 -13.39
C TYR A 77 5.57 15.30 -14.60
N ALA A 78 6.18 16.49 -14.61
CA ALA A 78 7.06 16.92 -15.69
C ALA A 78 8.23 15.95 -15.92
N LYS A 79 8.73 15.89 -17.17
CA LYS A 79 9.81 14.97 -17.54
C LYS A 79 11.07 15.24 -16.72
N GLY A 80 11.65 14.17 -16.18
CA GLY A 80 12.81 14.21 -15.29
C GLY A 80 12.48 14.52 -13.82
N ASP A 81 11.21 14.77 -13.48
CA ASP A 81 10.79 14.89 -12.08
C ASP A 81 10.53 13.51 -11.44
N SER A 82 10.37 13.50 -10.12
CA SER A 82 10.01 12.30 -9.36
C SER A 82 9.38 12.67 -8.02
N VAL A 83 8.69 11.70 -7.40
CA VAL A 83 8.15 11.86 -6.05
C VAL A 83 9.30 11.88 -5.03
N LYS A 84 9.40 12.98 -4.29
CA LYS A 84 10.35 13.16 -3.17
C LYS A 84 9.80 12.55 -1.89
N LYS A 85 8.55 12.88 -1.54
CA LYS A 85 7.93 12.51 -0.26
C LYS A 85 6.42 12.39 -0.38
N CYS A 86 5.84 11.45 0.35
CA CYS A 86 4.39 11.33 0.55
C CYS A 86 4.07 11.54 2.03
N LYS A 87 3.02 12.29 2.36
CA LYS A 87 2.59 12.57 3.74
C LYS A 87 1.10 12.28 3.88
N SER A 88 0.72 11.56 4.93
CA SER A 88 -0.66 11.48 5.40
C SER A 88 -0.88 12.48 6.53
N SER A 89 -2.02 13.17 6.52
CA SER A 89 -2.43 14.04 7.63
C SER A 89 -2.84 13.26 8.88
N ASN A 90 -3.31 12.02 8.73
CA ASN A 90 -3.64 11.13 9.84
C ASN A 90 -3.28 9.68 9.50
N LYS A 91 -2.14 9.22 10.04
CA LYS A 91 -1.62 7.86 9.81
C LYS A 91 -2.49 6.77 10.46
N LYS A 92 -3.33 7.10 11.46
CA LYS A 92 -4.28 6.15 12.07
C LYS A 92 -5.41 5.79 11.10
N VAL A 93 -5.85 6.76 10.28
CA VAL A 93 -6.90 6.57 9.26
C VAL A 93 -6.34 5.92 8.00
N ALA A 94 -5.27 6.48 7.42
CA ALA A 94 -4.59 5.86 6.27
C ALA A 94 -3.10 6.22 6.22
N THR A 95 -2.29 5.27 5.74
CA THR A 95 -0.85 5.45 5.47
C THR A 95 -0.58 5.47 3.99
N VAL A 96 0.51 6.11 3.56
CA VAL A 96 0.93 6.16 2.15
C VAL A 96 2.41 5.78 2.04
N SER A 97 2.73 4.91 1.08
CA SER A 97 4.11 4.51 0.78
C SER A 97 4.79 5.48 -0.21
N LYS A 98 6.12 5.39 -0.32
CA LYS A 98 6.91 6.17 -1.30
C LYS A 98 6.52 5.86 -2.75
N LYS A 99 6.00 4.66 -3.01
CA LYS A 99 5.48 4.21 -4.32
C LYS A 99 4.04 4.69 -4.61
N GLY A 100 3.43 5.46 -3.72
CA GLY A 100 2.07 5.99 -3.87
C GLY A 100 0.95 5.01 -3.50
N VAL A 101 1.26 3.94 -2.76
CA VAL A 101 0.24 2.98 -2.29
C VAL A 101 -0.35 3.49 -0.97
N ILE A 102 -1.65 3.73 -0.97
CA ILE A 102 -2.44 4.16 0.19
C ILE A 102 -3.04 2.92 0.83
N SER A 103 -2.83 2.72 2.12
CA SER A 103 -3.43 1.63 2.90
C SER A 103 -4.43 2.21 3.90
N ALA A 104 -5.69 1.81 3.76
CA ALA A 104 -6.78 2.23 4.63
C ALA A 104 -6.77 1.40 5.92
N ARG A 105 -6.75 2.08 7.07
CA ARG A 105 -6.60 1.44 8.40
C ARG A 105 -7.87 1.54 9.22
N GLN A 106 -8.35 2.75 9.45
CA GLN A 106 -9.53 3.03 10.26
C GLN A 106 -10.47 3.97 9.52
N ALA A 107 -11.78 3.87 9.80
CA ALA A 107 -12.77 4.78 9.26
C ALA A 107 -12.44 6.24 9.59
N GLY A 108 -12.67 7.14 8.64
CA GLY A 108 -12.38 8.57 8.79
C GLY A 108 -12.00 9.23 7.48
N LYS A 109 -11.83 10.55 7.51
CA LYS A 109 -11.37 11.35 6.37
C LYS A 109 -9.93 11.78 6.59
N VAL A 110 -9.10 11.65 5.57
CA VAL A 110 -7.68 12.03 5.63
C VAL A 110 -7.21 12.60 4.30
N ARG A 111 -6.28 13.53 4.35
CA ARG A 111 -5.61 14.08 3.18
C ARG A 111 -4.23 13.46 3.01
N ILE A 112 -3.96 12.95 1.82
CA ILE A 112 -2.64 12.50 1.38
C ILE A 112 -2.03 13.59 0.52
N THR A 113 -0.80 14.00 0.84
CA THR A 113 -0.04 15.00 0.07
C THR A 113 1.19 14.34 -0.54
N ILE A 114 1.40 14.55 -1.83
CA ILE A 114 2.57 14.12 -2.58
C ILE A 114 3.42 15.35 -2.91
N TYR A 115 4.72 15.25 -2.62
CA TYR A 115 5.72 16.28 -2.91
C TYR A 115 6.68 15.76 -3.97
N THR A 116 6.93 16.53 -5.02
CA THR A 116 7.91 16.22 -6.05
C THR A 116 9.28 16.80 -5.73
N LYS A 117 10.33 16.34 -6.42
CA LYS A 117 11.68 16.91 -6.29
C LYS A 117 11.74 18.35 -6.80
N SER A 118 10.92 18.70 -7.79
CA SER A 118 10.76 20.08 -8.27
C SER A 118 10.06 21.03 -7.29
N GLY A 119 9.62 20.56 -6.12
CA GLY A 119 8.98 21.37 -5.09
C GLY A 119 7.47 21.54 -5.27
N LYS A 120 6.87 20.96 -6.31
CA LYS A 120 5.41 20.97 -6.47
C LYS A 120 4.74 19.96 -5.53
N LYS A 121 3.48 20.24 -5.19
CA LYS A 121 2.66 19.40 -4.32
C LYS A 121 1.30 19.12 -4.93
N ALA A 122 0.78 17.92 -4.72
CA ALA A 122 -0.60 17.57 -5.02
C ALA A 122 -1.25 16.88 -3.82
N THR A 123 -2.56 17.06 -3.66
CA THR A 123 -3.31 16.50 -2.52
C THR A 123 -4.48 15.66 -2.98
N CYS A 124 -4.69 14.52 -2.31
CA CYS A 124 -5.81 13.63 -2.49
C CYS A 124 -6.60 13.50 -1.18
N LYS A 125 -7.93 13.64 -1.23
CA LYS A 125 -8.84 13.37 -0.12
C LYS A 125 -9.18 11.88 -0.11
N VAL A 126 -8.96 11.21 1.01
CA VAL A 126 -9.27 9.79 1.20
C VAL A 126 -10.32 9.68 2.28
N THR A 127 -11.44 9.06 1.95
CA THR A 127 -12.48 8.69 2.90
C THR A 127 -12.37 7.20 3.14
N VAL A 128 -12.17 6.79 4.38
CA VAL A 128 -12.17 5.39 4.77
C VAL A 128 -13.50 5.06 5.43
N THR A 129 -14.18 4.03 4.94
CA THR A 129 -15.36 3.46 5.57
C THR A 129 -14.98 2.26 6.42
N ALA A 130 -15.73 2.04 7.50
CA ALA A 130 -15.52 0.86 8.34
C ALA A 130 -15.78 -0.40 7.51
N LYS A 131 -14.96 -1.43 7.71
CA LYS A 131 -15.30 -2.76 7.20
C LYS A 131 -16.57 -3.18 7.95
N LYS A 132 -17.67 -3.38 7.22
CA LYS A 132 -18.85 -4.03 7.80
C LYS A 132 -18.33 -5.35 8.35
N LYS A 133 -18.36 -5.53 9.68
CA LYS A 133 -18.16 -6.86 10.25
C LYS A 133 -19.21 -7.70 9.53
N ALA A 134 -18.79 -8.74 8.82
CA ALA A 134 -19.74 -9.78 8.45
C ALA A 134 -20.48 -10.07 9.74
N ALA A 135 -21.81 -9.92 9.74
CA ALA A 135 -22.59 -10.37 10.86
C ALA A 135 -22.19 -11.84 11.02
N LYS A 136 -21.32 -12.12 12.00
CA LYS A 136 -21.38 -13.42 12.64
C LYS A 136 -22.85 -13.50 12.99
N LYS A 137 -23.56 -14.53 12.50
CA LYS A 137 -24.75 -14.98 13.20
C LYS A 137 -24.29 -15.05 14.65
N SER A 138 -24.72 -14.09 15.45
CA SER A 138 -24.68 -14.23 16.89
C SER A 138 -25.67 -15.36 17.12
N SER A 139 -25.16 -16.58 17.27
CA SER A 139 -25.66 -17.35 18.39
C SER A 139 -25.43 -16.45 19.60
N SER A 140 -26.52 -15.89 20.09
CA SER A 140 -26.58 -15.34 21.43
C SER A 140 -25.88 -16.32 22.37
N ASN A 141 -24.97 -15.82 23.19
CA ASN A 141 -25.26 -15.92 24.61
C ASN A 141 -24.60 -14.77 25.36
N LYS A 142 -25.53 -13.95 25.86
CA LYS A 142 -25.42 -12.98 26.94
C LYS A 142 -24.67 -13.62 28.11
N SER A 143 -23.59 -12.98 28.56
CA SER A 143 -23.02 -13.23 29.87
C SER A 143 -23.22 -11.97 30.69
N GLY A 144 -24.43 -11.88 31.25
CA GLY A 144 -24.65 -11.10 32.46
C GLY A 144 -24.12 -11.91 33.63
N SER A 145 -23.28 -11.29 34.45
CA SER A 145 -22.97 -11.75 35.79
C SER A 145 -24.22 -11.59 36.66
N GLY A 146 -24.50 -12.60 37.50
CA GLY A 146 -25.42 -12.45 38.63
C GLY A 146 -26.45 -13.57 38.77
N SER A 147 -26.03 -14.61 39.50
CA SER A 147 -26.79 -15.27 40.57
C SER A 147 -28.27 -15.62 40.32
N GLY A 148 -28.54 -16.91 40.16
CA GLY A 148 -29.90 -17.45 40.17
C GLY A 148 -29.89 -18.96 40.03
N SER A 149 -29.95 -19.64 41.16
CA SER A 149 -30.18 -21.08 41.33
C SER A 149 -31.31 -21.60 40.43
N SER A 150 -31.08 -22.63 39.59
CA SER A 150 -32.02 -23.76 39.42
C SER A 150 -31.59 -24.77 38.36
N LYS A 151 -31.98 -26.02 38.64
CA LYS A 151 -31.71 -27.29 37.96
C LYS A 151 -32.05 -27.29 36.46
N THR A 152 -31.27 -28.01 35.64
CA THR A 152 -31.67 -29.25 34.90
C THR A 152 -30.68 -29.64 33.78
N ASN A 153 -30.23 -30.89 33.86
CA ASN A 153 -29.94 -31.85 32.76
C ASN A 153 -29.28 -31.36 31.46
N GLY A 154 -27.96 -31.53 31.42
CA GLY A 154 -27.14 -31.49 30.21
C GLY A 154 -25.66 -31.61 30.58
N SER A 155 -25.29 -32.66 31.32
CA SER A 155 -23.95 -32.80 31.91
C SER A 155 -22.89 -32.95 30.81
N THR A 156 -22.32 -31.82 30.41
CA THR A 156 -21.12 -31.78 29.57
C THR A 156 -20.00 -32.41 30.36
N VAL A 157 -19.39 -33.47 29.82
CA VAL A 157 -18.22 -34.13 30.39
C VAL A 157 -16.99 -33.81 29.57
N TYR A 158 -15.83 -33.86 30.20
CA TYR A 158 -14.53 -33.53 29.62
C TYR A 158 -13.62 -34.75 29.68
N TRP A 159 -12.80 -35.01 28.67
CA TRP A 159 -11.86 -36.13 28.68
C TRP A 159 -10.64 -35.84 27.81
N THR A 160 -9.60 -36.64 28.00
CA THR A 160 -8.38 -36.58 27.20
C THR A 160 -8.24 -37.87 26.40
N PRO A 161 -7.58 -37.85 25.22
CA PRO A 161 -7.48 -39.05 24.39
C PRO A 161 -6.79 -40.22 25.13
N GLY A 162 -5.68 -39.95 25.83
CA GLY A 162 -4.95 -40.94 26.63
C GLY A 162 -5.42 -41.11 28.09
N GLY A 163 -6.44 -40.38 28.54
CA GLY A 163 -6.93 -40.45 29.92
C GLY A 163 -7.84 -41.65 30.17
N ALA A 164 -7.83 -42.17 31.40
CA ALA A 164 -8.64 -43.32 31.80
C ALA A 164 -10.10 -43.00 32.15
N GLY A 165 -10.48 -41.72 32.29
CA GLY A 165 -11.82 -41.34 32.72
C GLY A 165 -12.28 -39.99 32.19
N TYR A 166 -13.57 -39.70 32.42
CA TYR A 166 -14.20 -38.43 32.09
C TYR A 166 -14.45 -37.57 33.33
N HIS A 167 -14.54 -36.26 33.14
CA HIS A 167 -14.62 -35.26 34.20
C HIS A 167 -15.92 -34.47 34.08
N ARG A 168 -16.55 -34.08 35.20
CA ARG A 168 -17.75 -33.23 35.21
C ARG A 168 -17.46 -31.73 35.12
N THR A 169 -16.19 -31.36 35.27
CA THR A 169 -15.73 -29.96 35.23
C THR A 169 -14.44 -29.85 34.41
N PRO A 170 -14.27 -28.78 33.60
CA PRO A 170 -13.04 -28.55 32.85
C PRO A 170 -11.86 -28.15 33.74
N ASN A 171 -12.14 -27.73 34.98
CA ASN A 171 -11.12 -27.24 35.92
C ASN A 171 -10.57 -28.35 36.85
N CYS A 172 -10.77 -29.63 36.52
CA CYS A 172 -10.28 -30.73 37.33
C CYS A 172 -8.73 -30.74 37.34
N PRO A 173 -8.06 -30.80 38.51
CA PRO A 173 -6.58 -30.75 38.60
C PRO A 173 -5.88 -31.89 37.86
N THR A 174 -6.55 -33.03 37.68
CA THR A 174 -6.01 -34.16 36.90
C THR A 174 -6.19 -33.97 35.40
N LEU A 175 -7.12 -33.11 34.99
CA LEU A 175 -7.40 -32.77 33.59
C LEU A 175 -6.45 -31.67 33.08
N SER A 176 -6.09 -30.70 33.93
CA SER A 176 -5.18 -29.59 33.60
C SER A 176 -3.76 -30.02 33.22
N ARG A 177 -3.38 -31.28 33.50
CA ARG A 177 -2.09 -31.86 33.08
C ARG A 177 -2.03 -32.24 31.59
N SER A 178 -3.16 -32.22 30.87
CA SER A 178 -3.21 -32.56 29.46
C SER A 178 -3.34 -31.32 28.57
N ARG A 179 -2.61 -31.32 27.45
CA ARG A 179 -2.63 -30.23 26.46
C ARG A 179 -3.82 -30.32 25.49
N THR A 180 -4.54 -31.44 25.48
CA THR A 180 -5.67 -31.70 24.58
C THR A 180 -6.84 -32.23 25.38
N ILE A 181 -7.90 -31.42 25.49
CA ILE A 181 -9.12 -31.71 26.25
C ILE A 181 -10.31 -31.70 25.29
N TYR A 182 -10.99 -32.83 25.17
CA TYR A 182 -12.27 -32.98 24.49
C TYR A 182 -13.43 -32.78 25.47
N HIS A 183 -14.60 -32.43 24.96
CA HIS A 183 -15.81 -32.25 25.76
C HIS A 183 -17.05 -32.57 24.94
N GLY A 184 -18.11 -33.03 25.62
CA GLY A 184 -19.35 -33.46 24.98
C GLY A 184 -20.34 -34.06 25.96
N SER A 185 -21.42 -34.65 25.47
CA SER A 185 -22.35 -35.42 26.30
C SER A 185 -21.70 -36.70 26.83
N ILE A 186 -22.23 -37.26 27.91
CA ILE A 186 -21.77 -38.55 28.42
C ILE A 186 -21.86 -39.67 27.37
N SER A 187 -22.89 -39.63 26.50
CA SER A 187 -23.06 -40.59 25.40
C SER A 187 -22.01 -40.48 24.29
N SER A 188 -21.39 -39.31 24.13
CA SER A 188 -20.32 -39.07 23.14
C SER A 188 -18.92 -39.25 23.72
N CYS A 189 -18.82 -39.48 25.03
CA CYS A 189 -17.55 -39.72 25.69
C CYS A 189 -17.13 -41.19 25.47
N PRO A 190 -15.93 -41.47 24.94
CA PRO A 190 -15.42 -42.83 24.81
C PRO A 190 -14.99 -43.44 26.16
N LYS A 191 -15.16 -42.72 27.27
CA LYS A 191 -14.73 -43.16 28.60
C LYS A 191 -15.96 -43.57 29.41
N ASN A 192 -15.93 -44.75 29.97
CA ASN A 192 -17.03 -45.31 30.79
C ASN A 192 -16.89 -44.96 32.29
N ARG A 193 -15.73 -44.47 32.73
CA ARG A 193 -15.43 -44.22 34.15
C ARG A 193 -15.31 -42.74 34.47
N GLY A 194 -16.03 -42.29 35.50
CA GLY A 194 -15.89 -40.94 36.06
C GLY A 194 -14.55 -40.76 36.79
N CYS A 195 -13.99 -39.57 36.70
CA CYS A 195 -12.81 -39.18 37.47
C CYS A 195 -13.19 -39.04 38.95
N LYS A 196 -12.51 -39.79 39.83
CA LYS A 196 -12.71 -39.81 41.29
C LYS A 196 -12.49 -38.47 42.01
N VAL A 197 -11.92 -37.46 41.33
CA VAL A 197 -11.61 -36.14 41.92
C VAL A 197 -12.72 -35.13 41.66
N CYS A 198 -13.48 -35.31 40.58
CA CYS A 198 -14.60 -34.42 40.22
C CYS A 198 -15.94 -35.15 40.14
N PHE A 199 -16.01 -36.37 40.68
CA PHE A 199 -17.22 -37.12 40.94
C PHE A 199 -17.44 -37.22 42.43
#